data_AF-A0A3D5CSW0-F1
#
_entry.id   AF-A0A3D5CSW0-F1
#
_cell.length_a   1.000
_cell.length_b   1.000
_cell.length_c   1.000
_cell.angle_alpha   90.00
_cell.angle_beta   90.00
_cell.angle_gamma   90.00
#
_symmetry.space_group_name_H-M   'P 1'
#
loop_
_entity.id
_entity.type
_entity.pdbx_description
1 polymer ?
#
loop_
_entity_poly.entity_id
_entity_poly.type
_entity_poly.pdbx_seq_one_letter_code
_entity_poly.pdbx_strand_id
1 'polypeptide(L)'
;DGGYRYSIPAETNEDVNTKLEKLLKDAFVAVDQMEKFVILKTLPGNASAAANLIDKRYKKELFSIINDDDNVLMITRTEDQAVLLKKDFLHYL
;
A
#
# COMPACT_ATOMS: atom_id res chain seq x y z
N ASP A 1 36.97 2.43 -20.67
CA ASP A 1 35.92 1.42 -20.42
C ASP A 1 34.65 2.05 -19.87
N GLY A 2 33.82 2.59 -20.76
CA GLY A 2 32.53 3.20 -20.45
C GLY A 2 31.43 2.16 -20.37
N GLY A 3 31.46 1.34 -19.32
CA GLY A 3 30.41 0.37 -19.04
C GLY A 3 29.12 1.07 -18.64
N TYR A 4 28.08 0.96 -19.47
CA TYR A 4 26.71 1.33 -19.09
C TYR A 4 26.32 0.55 -17.83
N ARG A 5 26.16 1.26 -16.71
CA ARG A 5 25.58 0.71 -15.49
C ARG A 5 24.08 0.99 -15.55
N TYR A 6 23.27 -0.06 -15.66
CA TYR A 6 21.85 0.02 -15.33
C TYR A 6 21.75 0.38 -13.85
N SER A 7 21.59 1.67 -13.57
CA SER A 7 21.20 2.13 -12.23
C SER A 7 19.69 2.09 -12.19
N ILE A 8 19.15 1.35 -11.23
CA ILE A 8 17.76 1.52 -10.83
C ILE A 8 17.73 2.92 -10.19
N PRO A 9 16.98 3.90 -10.73
CA PRO A 9 16.85 5.19 -10.08
C PRO A 9 16.35 4.95 -8.66
N ALA A 10 16.93 5.64 -7.67
CA ALA A 10 16.40 5.57 -6.33
C ALA A 10 14.95 6.04 -6.35
N GLU A 11 14.00 5.13 -6.09
CA GLU A 11 12.58 5.49 -5.98
C GLU A 11 12.43 6.53 -4.87
N THR A 12 11.87 7.68 -5.21
CA THR A 12 11.59 8.73 -4.23
C THR A 12 10.25 8.44 -3.52
N ASN A 13 10.03 9.04 -2.35
CA ASN A 13 8.72 8.95 -1.67
C ASN A 13 7.58 9.53 -2.53
N GLU A 14 7.88 10.55 -3.36
CA GLU A 14 6.91 11.17 -4.26
C GLU A 14 6.48 10.19 -5.38
N ASP A 15 7.42 9.40 -5.89
CA ASP A 15 7.14 8.33 -6.85
C ASP A 15 6.24 7.25 -6.24
N VAL A 16 6.50 6.85 -4.99
CA VAL A 16 5.69 5.84 -4.29
C VAL A 16 4.25 6.32 -4.11
N ASN A 17 4.06 7.55 -3.64
CA ASN A 17 2.72 8.12 -3.42
C ASN A 17 1.93 8.21 -4.73
N THR A 18 2.56 8.70 -5.79
CA THR A 18 1.93 8.85 -7.10
C THR A 18 1.56 7.50 -7.70
N LYS A 19 2.43 6.49 -7.59
CA LYS A 19 2.14 5.12 -8.06
C LYS A 19 1.00 4.48 -7.28
N LEU A 20 0.99 4.63 -5.96
CA LEU A 20 -0.06 4.09 -5.11
C LEU A 20 -1.41 4.71 -5.43
N GLU A 21 -1.47 6.04 -5.56
CA GLU A 21 -2.70 6.75 -5.91
C GLU A 21 -3.25 6.31 -7.27
N LYS A 22 -2.40 6.19 -8.29
CA LYS A 22 -2.84 5.70 -9.61
C LYS A 22 -3.40 4.27 -9.52
N LEU A 23 -2.67 3.38 -8.85
CA LEU A 23 -3.08 1.99 -8.71
C LEU A 23 -4.43 1.87 -7.97
N LEU A 24 -4.61 2.59 -6.87
CA LEU A 24 -5.85 2.52 -6.09
C LEU A 24 -7.03 3.18 -6.80
N LYS A 25 -6.82 4.23 -7.60
CA LYS A 25 -7.90 4.80 -8.44
C LYS A 25 -8.50 3.77 -9.40
N ASP A 26 -7.68 2.88 -9.95
CA ASP A 26 -8.13 1.90 -10.94
C ASP A 26 -8.60 0.59 -10.30
N ALA A 27 -8.01 0.20 -9.17
CA ALA A 27 -8.17 -1.14 -8.61
C ALA A 27 -8.79 -1.19 -7.21
N PHE A 28 -9.08 -0.08 -6.53
CA PHE A 28 -9.71 -0.11 -5.20
C PHE A 28 -11.13 -0.68 -5.26
N VAL A 29 -11.46 -1.58 -4.32
CA VAL A 29 -12.80 -2.17 -4.20
C VAL A 29 -13.43 -1.82 -2.85
N ALA A 30 -12.71 -2.05 -1.75
CA ALA A 30 -13.21 -1.76 -0.41
C ALA A 30 -12.07 -1.68 0.61
N VAL A 31 -12.32 -1.01 1.74
CA VAL A 31 -11.45 -1.06 2.91
C VAL A 31 -12.29 -1.31 4.15
N ASP A 32 -11.79 -2.18 5.04
CA ASP A 32 -12.39 -2.37 6.35
C ASP A 32 -11.32 -2.52 7.45
N GLN A 33 -11.76 -2.45 8.70
CA GLN A 33 -10.90 -2.43 9.87
C GLN A 33 -11.51 -3.24 11.00
N MET A 34 -10.67 -3.99 11.71
CA MET A 34 -10.95 -4.61 12.99
C MET A 34 -9.77 -4.36 13.93
N GLU A 35 -9.96 -3.56 14.98
CA GLU A 35 -8.87 -3.14 15.90
C GLU A 35 -7.64 -2.62 15.13
N LYS A 36 -6.49 -3.30 15.24
CA LYS A 36 -5.21 -3.00 14.57
C LYS A 36 -5.10 -3.59 13.16
N PHE A 37 -6.10 -4.36 12.71
CA PHE A 37 -6.13 -5.00 11.42
C PHE A 37 -6.89 -4.11 10.43
N VAL A 38 -6.29 -3.84 9.28
CA VAL A 38 -6.94 -3.17 8.15
C VAL A 38 -6.88 -4.11 6.97
N ILE A 39 -8.02 -4.36 6.33
CA ILE A 39 -8.08 -5.13 5.10
C ILE A 39 -8.46 -4.21 3.94
N LEU A 40 -7.67 -4.26 2.88
CA LEU A 40 -7.92 -3.59 1.62
C LEU A 40 -8.26 -4.64 0.58
N LYS A 41 -9.39 -4.48 -0.09
CA LYS A 41 -9.78 -5.28 -1.26
C LYS A 41 -9.50 -4.50 -2.53
N THR A 42 -8.89 -5.16 -3.49
CA THR A 42 -8.61 -4.62 -4.81
C THR A 42 -9.24 -5.48 -5.90
N LEU A 43 -9.18 -5.04 -7.15
CA LEU A 43 -9.41 -5.91 -8.29
C LEU A 43 -8.35 -7.03 -8.34
N PRO A 44 -8.69 -8.25 -8.79
CA PRO A 44 -7.75 -9.36 -8.92
C PRO A 44 -6.44 -9.00 -9.61
N GLY A 45 -5.32 -9.53 -9.12
CA GLY A 45 -3.97 -9.30 -9.63
C GLY A 45 -3.29 -7.99 -9.17
N ASN A 46 -3.96 -7.15 -8.38
CA ASN A 46 -3.42 -5.85 -7.96
C ASN A 46 -2.89 -5.83 -6.52
N ALA A 47 -3.29 -6.80 -5.69
CA ALA A 47 -3.01 -6.78 -4.26
C ALA A 47 -1.50 -6.74 -3.95
N SER A 48 -0.69 -7.50 -4.69
CA SER A 48 0.77 -7.55 -4.50
C SER A 48 1.45 -6.21 -4.82
N ALA A 49 1.05 -5.55 -5.91
CA ALA A 49 1.59 -4.24 -6.26
C ALA A 49 1.14 -3.15 -5.26
N ALA A 50 -0.12 -3.19 -4.83
CA ALA A 50 -0.64 -2.31 -3.78
C ALA A 50 0.12 -2.50 -2.47
N ALA A 51 0.28 -3.75 -2.01
CA ALA A 51 0.95 -4.07 -0.75
C ALA A 51 2.39 -3.55 -0.72
N ASN A 52 3.15 -3.73 -1.81
CA ASN A 52 4.53 -3.22 -1.90
C ASN A 52 4.62 -1.69 -1.79
N LEU A 53 3.66 -0.96 -2.36
CA LEU A 53 3.62 0.50 -2.31
C LEU A 53 3.14 1.00 -0.93
N ILE A 54 2.15 0.31 -0.35
CA ILE A 54 1.63 0.57 0.99
C ILE A 54 2.72 0.35 2.05
N ASP A 55 3.47 -0.76 1.98
CA ASP A 55 4.55 -1.07 2.92
C ASP A 55 5.61 0.04 2.93
N LYS A 56 5.97 0.55 1.75
CA LYS A 56 6.90 1.67 1.60
C LYS A 56 6.33 2.97 2.19
N ARG A 57 5.08 3.32 1.88
CA ARG A 57 4.44 4.57 2.30
C ARG A 57 4.17 4.62 3.81
N TYR A 58 3.68 3.52 4.39
CA TYR A 58 3.23 3.45 5.80
C TYR A 58 4.15 2.59 6.68
N LYS A 59 5.43 2.49 6.31
CA LYS A 59 6.42 1.63 6.99
C LYS A 59 6.52 1.85 8.50
N LYS A 60 6.26 3.08 8.96
CA LYS A 60 6.36 3.44 10.38
C LYS A 60 5.12 2.99 11.16
N GLU A 61 3.97 3.06 10.54
CA GLU A 61 2.65 2.74 11.10
C GLU A 61 2.38 1.23 11.08
N LEU A 62 2.93 0.52 10.10
CA LEU A 62 2.75 -0.92 9.92
C LEU A 62 3.71 -1.73 10.81
N PHE A 63 3.13 -2.74 11.46
CA PHE A 63 3.85 -3.85 12.05
C PHE A 63 4.18 -4.90 10.98
N SER A 64 3.20 -5.25 10.14
CA SER A 64 3.35 -6.23 9.06
C SER A 64 2.27 -6.04 8.00
N ILE A 65 2.50 -6.61 6.82
CA ILE A 65 1.59 -6.62 5.68
C ILE A 65 1.68 -7.96 4.97
N ILE A 66 0.52 -8.50 4.57
CA ILE A 66 0.39 -9.79 3.88
C ILE A 66 -0.69 -9.61 2.81
N ASN A 67 -0.48 -10.16 1.62
CA ASN A 67 -1.48 -10.11 0.56
C ASN A 67 -1.68 -11.48 -0.11
N ASP A 68 -2.86 -11.66 -0.69
CA ASP A 68 -3.14 -12.73 -1.66
C ASP A 68 -3.20 -12.13 -3.09
N ASP A 69 -4.17 -12.51 -3.91
CA ASP A 69 -4.40 -11.97 -5.26
C ASP A 69 -5.20 -10.66 -5.27
N ASP A 70 -6.21 -10.52 -4.41
CA ASP A 70 -7.19 -9.42 -4.41
C ASP A 70 -7.42 -8.78 -3.02
N ASN A 71 -6.76 -9.26 -1.97
CA ASN A 71 -6.81 -8.75 -0.61
C ASN A 71 -5.41 -8.43 -0.08
N VAL A 72 -5.32 -7.34 0.67
CA VAL A 72 -4.14 -6.92 1.42
C VAL A 72 -4.53 -6.76 2.89
N LEU A 73 -3.98 -7.62 3.75
CA LEU A 73 -4.06 -7.49 5.19
C LEU A 73 -2.89 -6.66 5.70
N MET A 74 -3.20 -5.58 6.39
CA MET A 74 -2.25 -4.69 7.07
C MET A 74 -2.46 -4.80 8.57
N ILE A 75 -1.37 -4.97 9.31
CA ILE A 75 -1.37 -4.96 10.77
C ILE A 75 -0.65 -3.70 11.22
N THR A 76 -1.33 -2.78 11.87
CA THR A 76 -0.74 -1.53 12.39
C THR A 76 -0.15 -1.72 13.78
N ARG A 77 0.72 -0.81 14.22
CA ARG A 77 1.30 -0.85 15.58
C ARG A 77 0.29 -0.42 16.65
N THR A 78 -0.60 0.51 16.31
CA THR A 78 -1.67 1.00 17.20
C THR A 78 -3.04 1.01 16.51
N GLU A 79 -4.12 0.98 17.28
CA GLU A 79 -5.49 1.05 16.75
C GLU A 79 -5.78 2.42 16.12
N ASP A 80 -5.26 3.50 16.70
CA ASP A 80 -5.37 4.85 16.12
C ASP A 80 -4.77 4.92 14.71
N GLN A 81 -3.64 4.24 14.49
CA GLN A 81 -3.03 4.15 13.16
C GLN A 81 -3.91 3.37 12.19
N ALA A 82 -4.62 2.33 12.64
CA ALA A 82 -5.56 1.60 11.80
C ALA A 82 -6.76 2.48 11.40
N VAL A 83 -7.30 3.28 12.33
CA VAL A 83 -8.37 4.24 12.06
C VAL A 83 -7.91 5.29 11.04
N LEU A 84 -6.71 5.85 11.22
CA LEU A 84 -6.12 6.82 10.28
C LEU A 84 -5.90 6.20 8.89
N LEU A 85 -5.37 4.99 8.84
CA LEU A 85 -5.09 4.28 7.60
C LEU A 85 -6.38 3.94 6.84
N LYS A 86 -7.41 3.44 7.51
CA LYS A 86 -8.75 3.23 6.92
C LYS A 86 -9.29 4.53 6.33
N LYS A 87 -9.21 5.62 7.09
CA LYS A 87 -9.69 6.93 6.64
C LYS A 87 -8.95 7.44 5.41
N ASP A 88 -7.63 7.22 5.32
CA ASP A 88 -6.85 7.60 4.15
C ASP A 88 -7.31 6.82 2.90
N PHE A 89 -7.56 5.51 3.06
CA PHE A 89 -8.04 4.68 1.94
C PHE A 89 -9.47 5.00 1.49
N LEU A 90 -10.34 5.49 2.39
CA LEU A 90 -11.69 5.93 2.03
C LEU A 90 -11.71 7.10 1.02
N HIS A 91 -10.60 7.81 0.83
CA HIS A 91 -10.49 8.84 -0.21
C HIS A 91 -10.40 8.26 -1.64
N TYR A 92 -10.13 6.96 -1.79
CA TYR A 92 -10.06 6.27 -3.08
C TYR A 92 -11.37 5.59 -3.48
N LEU A 93 -12.40 5.69 -2.64
CA LEU A 93 -13.76 5.23 -2.90
C LEU A 93 -14.53 6.26 -3.73
#